data_AF-A0A951ADF7-F1
#
_entry.id   AF-A0A951ADF7-F1
#
_cell.length_a   1.000
_cell.length_b   1.000
_cell.length_c   1.000
_cell.angle_alpha   90.00
_cell.angle_beta   90.00
_cell.angle_gamma   90.00
#
_symmetry.space_group_name_H-M   'P 1'
#
loop_
_entity.id
_entity.type
_entity.pdbx_description
1 polymer ?
#
loop_
_entity_poly.entity_id
_entity_poly.type
_entity_poly.pdbx_seq_one_letter_code
_entity_poly.pdbx_strand_id
1 'polypeptide(L)'
;MAEVIVTVNGRDFPLSCADGQEARTRRLAQYVDAKIGEFAKSLGQVGETRLLLLAALVIADELSDTGEALQQERNRPPAPEIATAERAA
;
A
#
# COMPACT_ATOMS: atom_id res chain seq x y z
N MET A 1 -22.94 -10.23 7.13
CA MET A 1 -22.47 -9.21 6.18
C MET A 1 -22.56 -7.86 6.88
N ALA A 2 -21.42 -7.24 7.10
CA ALA A 2 -21.31 -5.97 7.79
C ALA A 2 -21.15 -4.83 6.78
N GLU A 3 -21.69 -3.67 7.11
CA GLU A 3 -21.54 -2.46 6.31
C GLU A 3 -20.76 -1.42 7.09
N VAL A 4 -19.83 -0.75 6.42
CA VAL A 4 -19.07 0.36 6.98
C VAL A 4 -19.19 1.57 6.08
N ILE A 5 -19.46 2.72 6.68
CA ILE A 5 -19.34 4.01 6.01
C ILE A 5 -17.92 4.50 6.23
N VAL A 6 -17.24 4.84 5.13
CA VAL A 6 -15.92 5.46 5.14
C VAL A 6 -15.98 6.81 4.45
N THR A 7 -15.25 7.78 4.96
CA THR A 7 -15.18 9.13 4.38
C THR A 7 -13.87 9.27 3.63
N VAL A 8 -13.93 9.67 2.36
CA VAL A 8 -12.78 9.90 1.48
C VAL A 8 -12.96 11.23 0.78
N ASN A 9 -11.99 12.14 0.91
CA ASN A 9 -12.01 13.50 0.38
C ASN A 9 -13.30 14.26 0.74
N GLY A 10 -13.78 14.07 1.98
CA GLY A 10 -15.00 14.69 2.50
C GLY A 10 -16.32 14.09 1.99
N ARG A 11 -16.28 12.94 1.29
CA ARG A 11 -17.47 12.24 0.80
C ARG A 11 -17.60 10.87 1.45
N ASP A 12 -18.82 10.50 1.79
CA ASP A 12 -19.12 9.21 2.42
C ASP A 12 -19.37 8.12 1.37
N PHE A 13 -18.75 6.97 1.58
CA PHE A 13 -18.86 5.78 0.75
C PHE A 13 -19.31 4.59 1.60
N PRO A 14 -20.53 4.06 1.39
CA PRO A 14 -20.97 2.82 2.03
C PRO A 14 -20.26 1.63 1.37
N LEU A 15 -19.57 0.82 2.17
CA LEU A 15 -18.85 -0.37 1.72
C LEU A 15 -19.34 -1.62 2.45
N SER A 16 -19.68 -2.65 1.68
CA SER A 16 -19.94 -3.99 2.20
C SER A 16 -18.61 -4.70 2.51
N CYS A 17 -18.51 -5.31 3.70
CA CYS A 17 -17.35 -6.09 4.10
C CYS A 17 -17.76 -7.37 4.83
N ALA A 18 -16.83 -8.32 4.92
CA ALA A 18 -17.02 -9.52 5.70
C ALA A 18 -17.07 -9.19 7.19
N ASP A 19 -17.86 -9.96 7.95
CA ASP A 19 -18.01 -9.76 9.39
C ASP A 19 -16.63 -9.89 10.07
N GLY A 20 -16.24 -8.90 10.89
CA GLY A 20 -14.94 -8.83 11.55
C GLY A 20 -13.82 -8.16 10.75
N GLN A 21 -14.06 -7.73 9.50
CA GLN A 21 -13.09 -6.99 8.68
C GLN A 21 -13.30 -5.46 8.72
N GLU A 22 -14.27 -4.96 9.48
CA GLU A 22 -14.69 -3.55 9.51
C GLU A 22 -13.52 -2.63 9.83
N ALA A 23 -12.71 -2.99 10.83
CA ALA A 23 -11.54 -2.23 11.26
C ALA A 23 -10.47 -2.17 10.16
N ARG A 24 -10.25 -3.28 9.45
CA ARG A 24 -9.31 -3.33 8.32
C ARG A 24 -9.79 -2.45 7.18
N THR A 25 -11.07 -2.53 6.82
CA THR A 25 -11.68 -1.71 5.78
C THR A 25 -11.55 -0.22 6.10
N ARG A 26 -11.83 0.20 7.34
CA ARG A 26 -11.66 1.60 7.75
C ARG A 26 -10.21 2.07 7.66
N ARG A 27 -9.24 1.24 8.08
CA ARG A 27 -7.80 1.57 7.97
C ARG A 27 -7.38 1.73 6.51
N LEU A 28 -7.84 0.85 5.62
CA LEU A 28 -7.54 0.95 4.19
C LEU A 28 -8.15 2.22 3.57
N ALA A 29 -9.38 2.56 3.94
CA ALA A 29 -10.01 3.79 3.46
C ALA A 29 -9.30 5.05 3.96
N GLN A 30 -8.83 5.07 5.21
CA GLN A 30 -8.00 6.16 5.75
C GLN A 30 -6.68 6.32 4.98
N TYR A 31 -6.07 5.20 4.57
CA TYR A 31 -4.86 5.24 3.74
C TYR A 31 -5.15 5.89 2.37
N VAL A 32 -6.24 5.49 1.72
CA VAL A 32 -6.69 6.07 0.45
C VAL A 32 -6.98 7.57 0.59
N ASP A 33 -7.67 7.98 1.66
CA ASP A 33 -7.98 9.38 1.95
C ASP A 33 -6.71 10.23 2.13
N ALA A 34 -5.72 9.72 2.86
CA ALA A 34 -4.43 10.39 3.02
C ALA A 34 -3.74 10.65 1.68
N LYS A 35 -3.68 9.64 0.80
CA LYS A 35 -3.11 9.77 -0.56
C LYS A 35 -3.84 10.81 -1.39
N ILE A 36 -5.18 10.81 -1.35
CA ILE A 36 -5.98 11.81 -2.07
C ILE A 36 -5.73 13.20 -1.51
N GLY A 37 -5.60 13.35 -0.20
CA GLY A 37 -5.27 14.62 0.45
C GLY A 37 -3.92 15.20 0.01
N GLU A 38 -2.91 14.36 -0.22
CA GLU A 38 -1.62 14.77 -0.79
C GLU A 38 -1.78 15.32 -2.22
N PHE A 39 -2.56 14.64 -3.06
CA PHE A 39 -2.82 15.09 -4.44
C PHE A 39 -3.71 16.33 -4.52
N ALA A 40 -4.73 16.44 -3.66
CA ALA A 40 -5.61 17.59 -3.60
C ALA A 40 -4.82 18.86 -3.23
N LYS A 41 -3.86 18.76 -2.30
CA LYS A 41 -2.98 19.88 -1.90
C LYS A 41 -2.00 20.27 -3.00
N SER A 42 -1.46 19.31 -3.74
CA SER A 42 -0.38 19.53 -4.73
C SER A 42 -0.90 19.92 -6.12
N LEU A 43 -2.04 19.38 -6.54
CA LEU A 43 -2.57 19.54 -7.90
C LEU A 43 -3.72 20.56 -7.99
N GLY A 44 -4.23 21.06 -6.87
CA GLY A 44 -5.30 22.05 -6.82
C GLY A 44 -6.67 21.49 -7.19
N GLN A 45 -7.49 22.26 -7.91
CA GLN A 45 -8.84 21.84 -8.33
C GLN A 45 -8.78 20.84 -9.49
N VAL A 46 -8.49 19.59 -9.14
CA VAL A 46 -8.63 18.44 -10.02
C VAL A 46 -9.96 17.75 -9.71
N GLY A 47 -10.65 17.26 -10.74
CA GLY A 47 -11.85 16.45 -10.55
C GLY A 47 -11.58 15.22 -9.70
N GLU A 48 -12.52 14.89 -8.82
CA GLU A 48 -12.40 13.80 -7.84
C GLU A 48 -12.05 12.44 -8.47
N THR A 49 -12.67 12.10 -9.61
CA THR A 49 -12.36 10.87 -10.35
C THR A 49 -10.87 10.75 -10.70
N ARG A 50 -10.25 11.87 -11.07
CA ARG A 50 -8.82 11.90 -11.42
C ARG A 50 -7.93 11.82 -10.19
N LEU A 51 -8.34 12.43 -9.06
CA LEU A 51 -7.65 12.26 -7.79
C LEU A 51 -7.68 10.79 -7.32
N LEU A 52 -8.85 10.15 -7.41
CA LEU A 52 -9.01 8.73 -7.09
C LEU A 52 -8.15 7.84 -7.98
N LEU A 53 -8.11 8.10 -9.29
CA LEU A 53 -7.26 7.35 -10.23
C LEU A 53 -5.78 7.50 -9.89
N LEU A 54 -5.31 8.71 -9.58
CA LEU A 54 -3.92 8.95 -9.21
C LEU A 54 -3.56 8.23 -7.90
N ALA A 55 -4.43 8.32 -6.89
CA ALA A 55 -4.24 7.59 -5.64
C ALA A 55 -4.20 6.07 -5.86
N ALA A 56 -5.08 5.52 -6.68
CA ALA A 56 -5.07 4.10 -7.01
C ALA A 56 -3.78 3.66 -7.70
N LEU A 57 -3.27 4.46 -8.65
CA LEU A 57 -2.01 4.16 -9.35
C LEU A 57 -0.81 4.19 -8.40
N VAL A 58 -0.71 5.19 -7.53
CA VAL A 58 0.40 5.27 -6.56
C VAL A 58 0.37 4.11 -5.56
N ILE A 59 -0.81 3.75 -5.06
CA ILE A 59 -0.95 2.60 -4.14
C ILE A 59 -0.58 1.28 -4.84
N ALA A 60 -0.92 1.14 -6.12
CA ALA A 60 -0.54 -0.04 -6.91
C ALA A 60 0.98 -0.11 -7.15
N ASP A 61 1.62 1.03 -7.38
CA ASP A 61 3.07 1.16 -7.54
C ASP A 61 3.80 0.73 -6.26
N GLU A 62 3.39 1.27 -5.10
CA GLU A 62 3.96 0.93 -3.78
C GLU A 62 3.83 -0.58 -3.47
N LEU A 63 2.69 -1.18 -3.81
CA LEU A 63 2.47 -2.61 -3.64
C LEU A 63 3.36 -3.44 -4.58
N SER A 64 3.57 -2.98 -5.80
CA SER A 64 4.43 -3.64 -6.80
C SER A 64 5.89 -3.63 -6.34
N ASP A 65 6.40 -2.46 -5.94
CA ASP A 65 7.75 -2.30 -5.40
C ASP A 65 8.01 -3.21 -4.20
N THR A 66 7.05 -3.25 -3.27
CA THR A 66 7.14 -4.12 -2.09
C THR A 66 7.18 -5.60 -2.47
N GLY A 67 6.38 -6.00 -3.46
CA GLY A 67 6.37 -7.37 -3.98
C GLY A 67 7.70 -7.74 -4.66
N GLU A 68 8.28 -6.83 -5.44
CA GLU A 68 9.57 -7.03 -6.09
C GLU A 68 10.70 -7.17 -5.07
N ALA A 69 10.75 -6.29 -4.06
CA ALA A 69 11.75 -6.36 -2.99
C ALA A 69 11.68 -7.69 -2.21
N LEU A 70 10.47 -8.15 -1.88
CA LEU A 70 10.28 -9.46 -1.24
C LEU A 70 10.76 -10.59 -2.14
N GLN A 71 10.48 -10.52 -3.44
CA GLN A 71 10.92 -11.53 -4.40
C GLN A 71 12.45 -11.55 -4.56
N GLN A 72 13.10 -10.39 -4.54
CA GLN A 72 14.55 -10.27 -4.58
C GLN A 72 15.21 -10.91 -3.35
N GLU A 73 14.72 -10.63 -2.14
CA GLU A 73 15.26 -11.25 -0.93
C GLU A 73 15.03 -12.77 -0.91
N ARG A 74 13.89 -13.25 -1.43
CA ARG A 74 13.64 -14.69 -1.59
C ARG A 74 14.58 -15.36 -2.60
N ASN A 75 15.02 -14.62 -3.62
CA ASN A 75 15.94 -15.10 -4.65
C ASN A 75 17.41 -14.81 -4.34
N ARG A 76 17.69 -14.15 -3.21
CA ARG A 76 19.05 -13.80 -2.82
C ARG A 76 19.83 -15.08 -2.51
N PRO A 77 20.92 -15.39 -3.24
CA PRO A 77 21.75 -16.53 -2.90
C PRO A 77 22.35 -16.32 -1.49
N PRO A 78 22.50 -17.38 -0.69
CA PRO A 78 23.14 -17.28 0.62
C PRO A 78 24.54 -16.68 0.43
N ALA A 79 24.91 -15.78 1.34
CA ALA A 79 26.22 -15.15 1.31
C ALA A 79 27.31 -16.24 1.29
N PRO A 80 28.39 -16.06 0.51
CA PRO A 80 29.46 -17.05 0.48
C PRO A 80 30.01 -17.20 1.90
N GLU A 81 29.88 -18.40 2.46
CA GLU A 81 30.57 -18.77 3.70
C GLU A 81 32.06 -18.49 3.48
N ILE A 82 32.60 -17.57 4.27
CA ILE A 82 34.02 -17.23 4.24
C ILE A 82 34.75 -18.55 4.47
N ALA A 83 35.38 -19.05 3.42
CA ALA A 83 36.24 -20.22 3.49
C ALA A 83 37.22 -19.96 4.63
N THR A 84 37.05 -20.71 5.72
CA THR A 84 38.03 -20.85 6.78
C THR A 84 39.29 -21.35 6.10
N ALA A 85 40.14 -20.42 5.68
CA ALA A 85 41.49 -20.69 5.25
C ALA A 85 42.19 -21.29 6.48
N GLU A 86 42.19 -22.62 6.50
CA GLU A 86 43.08 -23.48 7.25
C GLU A 86 44.47 -22.85 7.23
N ARG A 87 44.79 -22.18 8.35
CA ARG A 87 46.15 -22.02 8.82
C ARG A 87 46.65 -23.40 9.24
N ALA A 88 46.96 -24.25 8.27
CA ALA A 88 48.01 -25.26 8.44
C ALA A 88 49.33 -24.49 8.36
N ALA A 89 50.02 -24.26 9.49
CA ALA A 89 50.90 -25.21 10.17
C ALA A 89 52.13 -25.52 9.30
#